data_AF-A0A2P9AH10-F1
#
_entry.id   AF-A0A2P9AH10-F1
#
_cell.length_a   1.000
_cell.length_b   1.000
_cell.length_c   1.000
_cell.angle_alpha   90.00
_cell.angle_beta   90.00
_cell.angle_gamma   90.00
#
_symmetry.space_group_name_H-M   'P 1'
#
loop_
_entity.id
_entity.type
_entity.pdbx_description
1 polymer ?
#
loop_
_entity_poly.entity_id
_entity_poly.type
_entity_poly.pdbx_seq_one_letter_code
_entity_poly.pdbx_strand_id
1 'polypeptide(L)'
;MPADAKAGTALPGSYAGVAMDMMNSFGKIAAPTLSKTDFNYETECKTALAPLVDGLLDAVESAGWDRRKAAYTLMFLSAQRLGAGKE
;
A
#
# COMPACT_ATOMS: atom_id res chain seq x y z
N MET A 1 -4.62 2.59 -48.69
CA MET A 1 -3.34 3.08 -48.17
C MET A 1 -3.40 3.00 -46.65
N PRO A 2 -2.63 2.13 -45.98
CA PRO A 2 -2.48 2.16 -44.52
C PRO A 2 -1.30 3.04 -44.13
N ALA A 3 -1.43 3.83 -43.06
CA ALA A 3 -0.34 4.58 -42.46
C ALA A 3 -0.35 4.32 -40.93
N ASP A 4 0.49 3.35 -40.57
CA ASP A 4 1.46 3.36 -39.48
C ASP A 4 1.06 3.70 -38.04
N ALA A 5 1.47 2.75 -37.20
CA ALA A 5 1.47 2.76 -35.75
C ALA A 5 2.23 3.94 -35.14
N LYS A 6 1.76 4.40 -33.99
CA LYS A 6 2.64 4.91 -32.94
C LYS A 6 2.41 4.13 -31.66
N ALA A 7 3.21 3.08 -31.51
CA ALA A 7 3.46 2.44 -30.23
C ALA A 7 4.08 3.49 -29.29
N GLY A 8 3.28 3.97 -28.34
CA GLY A 8 3.77 4.74 -27.21
C GLY A 8 4.28 3.78 -26.15
N THR A 9 5.56 3.41 -26.25
CA THR A 9 6.28 2.65 -25.24
C THR A 9 6.39 3.53 -23.98
N ALA A 10 5.43 3.38 -23.06
CA ALA A 10 5.57 3.89 -21.70
C ALA A 10 6.58 2.99 -20.96
N LEU A 11 7.60 3.62 -20.39
CA LEU A 11 8.80 3.03 -19.80
C LEU A 11 8.50 2.00 -18.69
N PRO A 12 9.14 0.81 -18.68
CA PRO A 12 9.26 0.00 -17.48
C PRO A 12 10.51 0.48 -16.71
N GLY A 13 10.37 1.43 -15.79
CA GLY A 13 11.57 2.08 -15.23
C GLY A 13 11.56 2.59 -13.79
N SER A 14 10.42 2.93 -13.19
CA SER A 14 10.45 3.61 -11.87
C SER A 14 9.54 3.04 -10.79
N TYR A 15 8.62 2.12 -11.13
CA TYR A 15 7.80 1.47 -10.11
C TYR A 15 8.60 0.42 -9.32
N ALA A 16 9.64 -0.16 -9.91
CA ALA A 16 10.43 -1.20 -9.27
C ALA A 16 11.24 -0.69 -8.07
N GLY A 17 11.79 0.54 -8.15
CA GLY A 17 12.55 1.15 -7.05
C GLY A 17 11.68 1.49 -5.83
N VAL A 18 10.49 2.07 -6.07
CA VAL A 18 9.51 2.39 -5.01
C VAL A 18 8.90 1.12 -4.42
N ALA A 19 8.59 0.13 -5.26
CA ALA A 19 8.09 -1.16 -4.78
C ALA A 19 9.11 -1.91 -3.91
N MET A 20 10.41 -1.85 -4.25
CA MET A 20 11.47 -2.53 -3.51
C MET A 20 11.77 -1.84 -2.16
N ASP A 21 11.68 -0.50 -2.09
CA ASP A 21 11.77 0.26 -0.83
C ASP A 21 10.57 0.02 0.11
N MET A 22 9.35 -0.06 -0.44
CA MET A 22 8.17 -0.46 0.33
C MET A 22 8.25 -1.89 0.84
N MET A 23 8.68 -2.83 0.00
CA MET A 23 8.87 -4.24 0.38
C MET A 23 9.87 -4.38 1.54
N ASN A 24 10.92 -3.54 1.57
CA ASN A 24 11.87 -3.48 2.67
C ASN A 24 11.30 -2.83 3.94
N SER A 25 10.37 -1.87 3.78
CA SER A 25 9.69 -1.19 4.88
C SER A 25 8.69 -2.09 5.62
N PHE A 26 8.01 -3.00 4.92
CA PHE A 26 7.18 -4.04 5.56
C PHE A 26 7.99 -5.02 6.42
N GLY A 27 9.29 -5.19 6.13
CA GLY A 27 10.22 -5.97 6.96
C GLY A 27 10.56 -5.34 8.33
N LYS A 28 10.05 -4.14 8.62
CA LYS A 28 10.32 -3.36 9.84
C LYS A 28 9.10 -3.14 10.74
N ILE A 29 7.95 -3.80 10.49
CA ILE A 29 6.82 -3.71 11.41
C ILE A 29 7.26 -4.28 12.76
N ALA A 30 7.30 -3.44 13.79
CA ALA A 30 7.65 -3.87 15.14
C ALA A 30 6.66 -4.93 15.63
N ALA A 31 7.19 -5.98 16.25
CA ALA A 31 6.36 -6.97 16.91
C ALA A 31 5.55 -6.29 18.04
N PRO A 32 4.31 -6.72 18.29
CA PRO A 32 3.53 -6.16 19.39
C PRO A 32 4.24 -6.37 20.72
N THR A 33 4.31 -5.32 21.54
CA THR A 33 4.83 -5.41 22.91
C THR A 33 3.70 -5.68 23.90
N LEU A 34 2.47 -5.33 23.53
CA LEU A 34 1.27 -5.52 24.33
C LEU A 34 0.54 -6.83 24.01
N SER A 35 -0.13 -7.38 25.01
CA SER A 35 -1.04 -8.50 24.82
C SER A 35 -2.26 -8.09 23.99
N LYS A 36 -2.82 -9.01 23.21
CA LYS A 36 -4.03 -8.76 22.40
C LYS A 36 -5.27 -8.39 23.21
N THR A 37 -5.29 -8.73 24.50
CA THR A 37 -6.36 -8.37 25.44
C THR A 37 -6.16 -6.99 26.07
N ASP A 38 -4.99 -6.37 25.85
CA ASP A 38 -4.71 -5.04 26.35
C ASP A 38 -5.49 -4.00 25.57
N PHE A 39 -6.10 -3.05 26.26
CA PHE A 39 -6.87 -1.98 25.64
C PHE A 39 -6.01 -1.11 24.70
N ASN A 40 -4.71 -1.01 24.95
CA ASN A 40 -3.79 -0.19 24.14
C ASN A 40 -3.19 -0.95 22.96
N TYR A 41 -3.46 -2.25 22.80
CA TYR A 41 -2.96 -3.04 21.67
C TYR A 41 -3.32 -2.43 20.32
N GLU A 42 -4.54 -1.91 20.19
CA GLU A 42 -4.99 -1.25 18.96
C GLU A 42 -4.20 0.04 18.69
N THR A 43 -3.91 0.83 19.72
CA THR A 43 -3.12 2.06 19.61
C THR A 43 -1.67 1.76 19.21
N GLU A 44 -1.08 0.71 19.77
CA GLU A 44 0.26 0.24 19.40
C GLU A 44 0.28 -0.20 17.93
N CYS A 45 -0.70 -1.01 17.51
CA CYS A 45 -0.85 -1.46 16.13
C CYS A 45 -0.97 -0.28 15.15
N LYS A 46 -1.81 0.72 15.48
CA LYS A 46 -1.94 1.95 14.68
C LYS A 46 -0.63 2.70 14.55
N THR A 47 0.12 2.82 15.65
CA THR A 47 1.41 3.54 15.67
C THR A 47 2.44 2.82 14.80
N ALA A 48 2.49 1.49 14.86
CA ALA A 48 3.40 0.69 14.03
C ALA A 48 3.03 0.76 12.53
N LEU A 49 1.74 0.83 12.19
CA LEU A 49 1.26 0.84 10.80
C LEU A 49 1.23 2.23 10.16
N ALA A 50 1.04 3.31 10.93
CA ALA A 50 0.91 4.68 10.43
C ALA A 50 1.99 5.07 9.38
N PRO A 51 3.30 4.94 9.66
CA PRO A 51 4.33 5.38 8.70
C PRO A 51 4.31 4.57 7.39
N LEU A 52 3.90 3.30 7.44
CA LEU A 52 3.79 2.46 6.24
C LEU A 52 2.58 2.84 5.39
N VAL A 53 1.45 3.14 6.03
CA VAL A 53 0.25 3.61 5.33
C VAL A 53 0.50 4.98 4.69
N ASP A 54 1.16 5.89 5.40
CA ASP A 54 1.52 7.20 4.85
C ASP A 54 2.46 7.11 3.66
N GLY A 55 3.51 6.26 3.75
CA GLY A 55 4.41 6.01 2.63
C GLY A 55 3.70 5.38 1.43
N LEU A 56 2.79 4.44 1.67
CA LEU A 56 1.96 3.83 0.61
C LEU A 56 1.13 4.88 -0.12
N LEU A 57 0.42 5.73 0.63
CA LEU A 57 -0.43 6.77 0.05
C LEU A 57 0.38 7.83 -0.70
N ASP A 58 1.58 8.16 -0.20
CA ASP A 58 2.50 9.09 -0.87
C ASP A 58 3.00 8.56 -2.22
N ALA A 59 3.37 7.27 -2.30
CA ALA A 59 3.77 6.68 -3.58
C ALA A 59 2.61 6.60 -4.58
N VAL A 60 1.40 6.29 -4.10
CA VAL A 60 0.21 6.24 -4.94
C VAL A 60 -0.12 7.63 -5.48
N GLU A 61 -0.03 8.66 -4.64
CA GLU A 61 -0.19 10.07 -5.06
C GLU A 61 0.91 10.51 -6.03
N SER A 62 2.18 10.15 -5.78
CA SER A 62 3.31 10.43 -6.68
C SER A 62 3.16 9.76 -8.06
N ALA A 63 2.45 8.62 -8.13
CA ALA A 63 2.08 7.98 -9.38
C ALA A 63 0.89 8.65 -10.10
N GLY A 64 0.33 9.73 -9.54
CA GLY A 64 -0.74 10.54 -10.12
C GLY A 64 -2.16 10.15 -9.71
N TRP A 65 -2.33 9.26 -8.72
CA TRP A 65 -3.64 8.86 -8.23
C TRP A 65 -4.17 9.82 -7.14
N ASP A 66 -5.50 9.91 -7.00
CA ASP A 66 -6.11 10.66 -5.91
C ASP A 66 -5.87 9.94 -4.56
N ARG A 67 -5.13 10.59 -3.65
CA ARG A 67 -4.75 10.05 -2.34
C ARG A 67 -5.96 9.60 -1.51
N ARG A 68 -7.08 10.33 -1.59
CA ARG A 68 -8.31 10.02 -0.83
C ARG A 68 -8.98 8.74 -1.34
N LYS A 69 -9.12 8.60 -2.67
CA LYS A 69 -9.62 7.38 -3.32
C LYS A 69 -8.68 6.20 -3.07
N ALA A 70 -7.38 6.42 -3.06
CA ALA A 70 -6.39 5.41 -2.72
C ALA A 70 -6.60 4.89 -1.28
N ALA A 71 -6.81 5.77 -0.30
CA ALA A 71 -7.10 5.38 1.08
C ALA A 71 -8.38 4.55 1.21
N TYR A 72 -9.47 4.95 0.54
CA TYR A 72 -10.71 4.15 0.53
C TYR A 72 -10.51 2.77 -0.13
N THR A 73 -9.76 2.74 -1.23
CA THR A 73 -9.42 1.48 -1.93
C THR A 73 -8.60 0.57 -1.03
N LEU A 74 -7.61 1.11 -0.30
CA LEU A 74 -6.80 0.36 0.66
C LEU A 74 -7.67 -0.28 1.77
N MET A 75 -8.60 0.49 2.34
CA MET A 75 -9.53 -0.03 3.34
C MET A 75 -10.42 -1.14 2.77
N PHE A 76 -10.98 -0.93 1.58
CA PHE A 76 -11.82 -1.92 0.90
C PHE A 76 -11.05 -3.22 0.62
N LEU A 77 -9.84 -3.12 0.06
CA LEU A 77 -8.98 -4.28 -0.22
C LEU A 77 -8.64 -5.03 1.07
N SER A 78 -8.34 -4.32 2.15
CA SER A 78 -8.03 -4.92 3.45
C SER A 78 -9.22 -5.74 3.98
N ALA A 79 -10.43 -5.16 3.97
CA ALA A 79 -11.65 -5.85 4.37
C ALA A 79 -11.97 -7.03 3.46
N GLN A 80 -11.83 -6.86 2.14
CA GLN A 80 -12.07 -7.92 1.17
C GLN A 80 -11.14 -9.13 1.40
N ARG A 81 -9.86 -8.92 1.71
CA ARG A 81 -8.94 -10.03 1.99
C ARG A 81 -9.26 -10.79 3.28
N LEU A 82 -9.84 -10.12 4.28
CA LEU A 82 -10.32 -10.76 5.50
C LEU A 82 -11.66 -11.51 5.32
N GLY A 83 -12.48 -11.07 4.36
CA GLY A 83 -13.76 -11.69 4.02
C GLY A 83 -13.63 -12.84 3.02
N ALA A 84 -12.76 -12.72 2.01
CA ALA A 84 -12.59 -13.69 0.93
C ALA A 84 -11.81 -14.97 1.34
N GLY A 85 -11.30 -15.03 2.57
CA GLY A 85 -10.61 -16.20 3.14
C GLY A 85 -11.43 -16.96 4.19
N LYS A 86 -12.74 -16.70 4.26
CA LYS A 86 -13.68 -17.38 5.17
C LYS A 86 -14.84 -17.97 4.37
N GLU A 87 -14.55 -19.02 3.63
CA GLU A 87 -15.52 -20.03 3.20
C GLU A 87 -14.95 -21.41 3.52
#